data_AF-A0A7K3SBG9-F1
#
_entry.id   AF-A0A7K3SBG9-F1
#
_cell.length_a   1.000
_cell.length_b   1.000
_cell.length_c   1.000
_cell.angle_alpha   90.00
_cell.angle_beta   90.00
_cell.angle_gamma   90.00
#
_symmetry.space_group_name_H-M   'P 1'
#
loop_
_entity.id
_entity.type
_entity.pdbx_description
1 polymer ?
#
loop_
_entity_poly.entity_id
_entity_poly.type
_entity_poly.pdbx_seq_one_letter_code
_entity_poly.pdbx_strand_id
1 'polypeptide(L)'
;MTVHQQAYEVGAFAQYLRDLVARLDPGRGWYGVFTRRDPVGMRSCLDGVEIPPWDVVESLLADLAALHGARFAEQVSVRAAALYSASAAAHDRRPG
;
A
#
# COMPACT_ATOMS: atom_id res chain seq x y z
N MET A 1 19.55 -14.98 -7.07
CA MET A 1 18.62 -14.99 -5.90
C MET A 1 17.56 -13.88 -6.05
N THR A 2 16.87 -13.79 -7.19
CA THR A 2 16.31 -12.49 -7.62
C THR A 2 14.79 -12.45 -7.77
N VAL A 3 14.13 -13.47 -8.32
CA VAL A 3 12.67 -13.39 -8.56
C VAL A 3 11.83 -13.75 -7.33
N HIS A 4 12.22 -14.79 -6.58
CA HIS A 4 11.46 -15.21 -5.38
C HIS A 4 11.50 -14.17 -4.25
N GLN A 5 12.62 -13.46 -4.08
CA GLN A 5 12.72 -12.37 -3.10
C GLN A 5 11.84 -11.19 -3.51
N GLN A 6 11.83 -10.82 -4.80
CA GLN A 6 10.98 -9.74 -5.30
C GLN A 6 9.49 -10.03 -5.06
N ALA A 7 9.04 -11.23 -5.42
CA ALA A 7 7.65 -11.64 -5.18
C ALA A 7 7.30 -11.66 -3.69
N TYR A 8 8.27 -12.02 -2.83
CA TYR A 8 8.10 -11.99 -1.39
C TYR A 8 7.96 -10.56 -0.84
N GLU A 9 8.83 -9.63 -1.23
CA GLU A 9 8.76 -8.23 -0.76
C GLU A 9 7.45 -7.55 -1.20
N VAL A 10 7.07 -7.70 -2.47
CA VAL A 10 5.82 -7.14 -3.00
C VAL A 10 4.60 -7.78 -2.31
N GLY A 11 4.63 -9.10 -2.10
CA GLY A 11 3.57 -9.80 -1.37
C GLY A 11 3.45 -9.37 0.09
N ALA A 12 4.57 -9.11 0.76
CA ALA A 12 4.60 -8.61 2.13
C ALA A 12 4.04 -7.19 2.24
N PHE A 13 4.39 -6.31 1.29
CA PHE A 13 3.82 -4.97 1.21
C PHE A 13 2.32 -5.00 0.89
N ALA A 14 1.89 -5.82 -0.08
CA ALA A 14 0.48 -5.97 -0.45
C ALA A 14 -0.36 -6.52 0.72
N GLN A 15 0.14 -7.52 1.45
CA GLN A 15 -0.51 -8.01 2.66
C GLN A 15 -0.66 -6.90 3.70
N TYR A 16 0.41 -6.15 3.95
CA TYR A 16 0.36 -5.04 4.91
C TYR A 16 -0.66 -3.97 4.47
N LEU A 17 -0.69 -3.64 3.19
CA LEU A 17 -1.65 -2.68 2.64
C LEU A 17 -3.09 -3.18 2.79
N ARG A 18 -3.36 -4.47 2.53
CA ARG A 18 -4.67 -5.10 2.79
C ARG A 18 -5.12 -4.93 4.24
N ASP A 19 -4.21 -5.16 5.19
CA ASP A 19 -4.51 -5.02 6.62
C ASP A 19 -4.78 -3.57 7.05
N LEU A 20 -4.18 -2.60 6.36
CA LEU A 20 -4.44 -1.18 6.57
C LEU A 20 -5.82 -0.79 6.01
N VAL A 21 -6.10 -1.12 4.75
CA VAL A 21 -7.38 -0.74 4.12
C VAL A 21 -8.58 -1.50 4.68
N ALA A 22 -8.38 -2.68 5.27
CA ALA A 22 -9.43 -3.41 6.00
C ALA A 22 -9.96 -2.64 7.22
N ARG A 23 -9.22 -1.64 7.70
CA ARG A 23 -9.63 -0.73 8.78
C ARG A 23 -10.29 0.55 8.27
N LEU A 24 -10.24 0.78 6.95
CA LEU A 24 -10.82 1.94 6.29
C LEU A 24 -12.23 1.62 5.78
N ASP A 25 -13.10 2.62 5.81
CA ASP A 25 -14.45 2.51 5.23
C ASP A 25 -14.38 2.76 3.71
N PRO A 26 -14.70 1.77 2.85
CA PRO A 26 -14.71 1.95 1.39
C PRO A 26 -15.74 2.99 0.90
N GLY A 27 -16.68 3.41 1.75
CA GLY A 27 -17.62 4.49 1.48
C GLY A 27 -17.05 5.89 1.68
N ARG A 28 -15.93 6.05 2.39
CA ARG A 28 -15.40 7.36 2.83
C ARG A 28 -13.88 7.51 2.58
N GLY A 29 -13.38 8.72 2.82
CA GLY A 29 -11.96 9.03 2.70
C GLY A 29 -11.41 8.90 1.28
N TRP A 30 -10.09 8.98 1.18
CA TRP A 30 -9.34 8.68 -0.03
C TRP A 30 -9.47 7.23 -0.47
N TYR A 31 -9.54 6.26 0.45
CA TYR A 31 -9.73 4.86 0.09
C TYR A 31 -11.01 4.64 -0.74
N GLY A 32 -12.13 5.26 -0.34
CA GLY A 32 -13.36 5.24 -1.12
C GLY A 32 -13.24 5.95 -2.47
N VAL A 33 -12.47 7.06 -2.53
CA VAL A 33 -12.23 7.78 -3.80
C VAL A 33 -11.44 6.91 -4.77
N PHE A 34 -10.34 6.29 -4.32
CA PHE A 34 -9.52 5.45 -5.19
C PHE A 34 -10.25 4.19 -5.65
N THR A 35 -10.97 3.51 -4.76
CA THR A 35 -11.76 2.32 -5.12
C THR A 35 -12.88 2.64 -6.12
N ARG A 36 -13.49 3.83 -6.07
CA ARG A 36 -14.48 4.26 -7.07
C ARG A 36 -13.84 4.73 -8.37
N ARG A 37 -12.69 5.42 -8.29
CA ARG A 37 -12.00 5.99 -9.44
C ARG A 37 -11.34 4.90 -10.29
N ASP A 38 -10.67 3.96 -9.63
CA ASP A 38 -9.99 2.84 -10.27
C ASP A 38 -10.06 1.58 -9.38
N PRO A 39 -11.19 0.84 -9.44
CA PRO A 39 -11.36 -0.38 -8.65
C PRO A 39 -10.39 -1.49 -9.07
N VAL A 40 -9.97 -1.52 -10.34
CA VAL A 40 -9.08 -2.56 -10.86
C VAL A 40 -7.66 -2.29 -10.40
N GLY A 41 -7.14 -1.07 -10.58
CA GLY A 41 -5.81 -0.69 -10.11
C GLY A 41 -5.66 -0.83 -8.60
N MET A 42 -6.68 -0.41 -7.83
CA MET A 42 -6.68 -0.63 -6.38
C MET A 42 -6.61 -2.12 -6.04
N ARG A 43 -7.35 -2.97 -6.76
CA ARG A 43 -7.31 -4.43 -6.54
C ARG A 43 -5.97 -5.03 -6.93
N SER A 44 -5.37 -4.62 -8.05
CA SER A 44 -4.02 -5.03 -8.45
C SER A 44 -2.98 -4.70 -7.37
N CYS A 45 -3.08 -3.51 -6.76
CA CYS A 45 -2.22 -3.08 -5.65
C CYS A 45 -2.41 -3.98 -4.41
N LEU A 46 -3.66 -4.25 -4.05
CA LEU A 46 -4.00 -5.10 -2.92
C LEU A 46 -3.64 -6.56 -3.16
N ASP A 47 -3.67 -7.06 -4.39
CA ASP A 47 -3.28 -8.43 -4.75
C ASP A 47 -1.75 -8.57 -4.93
N GLY A 48 -0.99 -7.47 -4.87
CA GLY A 48 0.47 -7.46 -5.04
C GLY A 48 0.91 -7.67 -6.49
N VAL A 49 0.02 -7.43 -7.44
CA VAL A 49 0.30 -7.46 -8.88
C VAL A 49 1.03 -6.17 -9.27
N GLU A 50 0.62 -5.06 -8.70
CA GLU A 50 1.20 -3.73 -8.91
C GLU A 50 1.60 -3.10 -7.58
N ILE A 51 2.56 -2.19 -7.63
CA ILE A 51 2.93 -1.37 -6.46
C ILE A 51 2.21 -0.02 -6.63
N PRO A 52 1.31 0.38 -5.71
CA PRO A 52 0.66 1.69 -5.77
C PRO A 52 1.70 2.81 -5.69
N PRO A 53 1.48 3.98 -6.28
CA PRO A 53 2.30 5.16 -6.02
C PRO A 53 2.35 5.52 -4.53
N TRP A 54 3.48 6.07 -4.05
CA TRP A 54 3.62 6.45 -2.64
C TRP A 54 2.60 7.52 -2.20
N ASP A 55 2.21 8.44 -3.07
CA ASP A 55 1.17 9.45 -2.80
C ASP A 55 -0.20 8.84 -2.50
N VAL A 56 -0.52 7.70 -3.11
CA VAL A 56 -1.73 6.92 -2.80
C VAL A 56 -1.61 6.35 -1.39
N VAL A 57 -0.44 5.80 -1.02
CA VAL A 57 -0.18 5.26 0.32
C VAL A 57 -0.29 6.36 1.38
N GLU A 58 0.29 7.53 1.13
CA GLU A 58 0.19 8.70 2.03
C GLU A 58 -1.26 9.13 2.25
N SER A 59 -2.07 9.12 1.19
CA SER A 59 -3.50 9.44 1.27
C SER A 59 -4.27 8.42 2.12
N LEU A 60 -3.94 7.12 2.01
CA LEU A 60 -4.54 6.08 2.86
C LEU A 60 -4.10 6.20 4.33
N LEU A 61 -2.83 6.58 4.57
CA LEU A 61 -2.32 6.86 5.92
C LEU A 61 -3.00 8.08 6.55
N ALA A 62 -3.33 9.10 5.74
CA ALA A 62 -4.10 10.26 6.18
C ALA A 62 -5.54 9.87 6.59
N ASP A 63 -6.20 8.98 5.83
CA ASP A 63 -7.51 8.43 6.23
C ASP A 63 -7.41 7.67 7.57
N LEU A 64 -6.35 6.86 7.77
CA LEU A 64 -6.11 6.16 9.03
C LEU A 64 -5.85 7.14 10.18
N ALA A 65 -5.15 8.25 9.93
CA ALA A 65 -4.94 9.30 10.93
C ALA A 65 -6.27 9.96 11.34
N ALA A 66 -7.17 10.17 10.38
CA ALA A 66 -8.50 10.72 10.66
C ALA A 66 -9.38 9.78 11.51
N LEU A 67 -9.22 8.46 11.35
CA LEU A 67 -10.02 7.45 12.05
C LEU A 67 -9.43 6.98 13.39
N HIS A 68 -8.11 6.81 13.46
CA HIS A 68 -7.40 6.21 14.60
C HIS A 68 -6.42 7.16 15.28
N GLY A 69 -6.26 8.39 14.78
CA GLY A 69 -5.38 9.41 15.31
C GLY A 69 -3.96 9.38 14.72
N ALA A 70 -3.29 10.52 14.80
CA ALA A 70 -1.97 10.75 14.20
C ALA A 70 -0.89 9.77 14.72
N ARG A 71 -0.89 9.45 16.02
CA ARG A 71 0.09 8.53 16.62
C ARG A 71 -0.03 7.10 16.07
N PHE A 72 -1.25 6.66 15.77
CA PHE A 72 -1.46 5.36 15.14
C PHE A 72 -0.96 5.39 13.69
N ALA A 73 -1.32 6.44 12.95
CA ALA A 73 -0.87 6.64 11.58
C ALA A 73 0.65 6.66 11.46
N GLU A 74 1.36 7.43 12.29
CA GLU A 74 2.83 7.48 12.27
C GLU A 74 3.48 6.09 12.43
N GLN A 75 2.97 5.26 13.34
CA GLN A 75 3.50 3.91 13.56
C GLN A 75 3.33 3.04 12.32
N VAL A 76 2.17 3.09 11.68
CA VAL A 76 1.92 2.31 10.45
C VAL A 76 2.64 2.90 9.24
N SER A 77 2.83 4.23 9.18
CA SER A 77 3.57 4.93 8.11
C SER A 77 5.03 4.48 8.06
N VAL A 78 5.71 4.38 9.21
CA VAL A 78 7.11 3.92 9.26
C VAL A 78 7.23 2.50 8.70
N ARG A 79 6.30 1.62 9.05
CA ARG A 79 6.30 0.24 8.55
C ARG A 79 5.94 0.19 7.05
N ALA A 80 4.98 0.98 6.60
CA ALA A 80 4.61 1.11 5.19
C ALA A 80 5.80 1.57 4.35
N ALA A 81 6.53 2.60 4.78
CA ALA A 81 7.67 3.16 4.06
C ALA A 81 8.80 2.15 3.89
N ALA A 82 9.09 1.36 4.92
CA ALA A 82 10.12 0.32 4.87
C ALA A 82 9.77 -0.79 3.85
N LEU A 83 8.53 -1.29 3.89
CA LEU A 83 8.06 -2.32 2.96
C LEU A 83 7.94 -1.79 1.52
N TYR A 84 7.49 -0.55 1.36
CA TYR A 84 7.42 0.13 0.07
C TYR A 84 8.80 0.26 -0.56
N SER A 85 9.78 0.74 0.21
CA SER A 85 11.15 0.93 -0.28
C SER A 85 11.80 -0.40 -0.69
N ALA A 86 11.57 -1.47 0.09
CA ALA A 86 12.03 -2.81 -0.25
C ALA A 86 11.38 -3.33 -1.55
N SER A 87 10.07 -3.12 -1.70
CA SER A 87 9.30 -3.53 -2.88
C SER A 87 9.71 -2.73 -4.14
N ALA A 88 9.87 -1.42 -4.02
CA ALA A 88 10.30 -0.54 -5.11
C ALA A 88 11.72 -0.87 -5.58
N ALA A 89 12.67 -1.04 -4.65
CA ALA A 89 14.03 -1.46 -4.98
C ALA A 89 14.10 -2.87 -5.62
N ALA A 90 13.13 -3.75 -5.28
CA ALA A 90 12.94 -5.02 -5.94
C ALA A 90 12.39 -4.84 -7.38
N HIS A 91 11.42 -3.95 -7.58
CA HIS A 91 10.77 -3.70 -8.87
C HIS A 91 11.70 -3.02 -9.89
N ASP A 92 12.50 -2.03 -9.46
CA ASP A 92 13.46 -1.31 -10.32
C ASP A 92 14.58 -2.19 -10.88
N ARG A 93 14.84 -3.35 -10.27
CA ARG A 93 15.84 -4.32 -10.75
C ARG A 93 15.33 -5.21 -11.88
N ARG A 94 14.11 -5.02 -12.38
CA ARG A 94 13.63 -5.70 -13.58
C ARG A 94 14.34 -5.10 -14.81
N PRO A 95 15.02 -5.90 -15.64
CA PRO A 95 15.43 -5.42 -16.95
C PRO A 95 14.15 -5.08 -17.74
N GLY A 96 14.08 -3.84 -18.25
CA GLY A 96 12.99 -3.38 -19.12
C GLY A 96 13.01 -4.05 -20.48
#